data_AF-A0A5B7UTC9-F1
#
_entry.id   AF-A0A5B7UTC9-F1
#
_cell.length_a   1.000
_cell.length_b   1.000
_cell.length_c   1.000
_cell.angle_alpha   90.00
_cell.angle_beta   90.00
_cell.angle_gamma   90.00
#
_symmetry.space_group_name_H-M   'P 1'
#
loop_
_entity.id
_entity.type
_entity.pdbx_description
1 polymer ?
#
loop_
_entity_poly.entity_id
_entity_poly.type
_entity_poly.pdbx_seq_one_letter_code
_entity_poly.pdbx_strand_id
1 'polypeptide(L)'
;MDTTTGPIARPSAVGGLKSAAAGLLRRQWPAVVSGALLWLAAFGAGWWFAPADPTGVSRAPKEADWSLFAEILARNVGVSAALFLGVATLGVMTIPLTLLTGTLAGYYWGQGSAVLGTHGVVRHLLPHMPLELACLALAAAAGLVPLVTWARAGLGRRPAPERGTRDRFGFQDACLLWGVSLAGLTLAAAVETWVST
;
A
#
# COMPACT_ATOMS: atom_id res chain seq x y z
N MET A 1 31.27 14.73 -46.52
CA MET A 1 30.01 14.20 -45.96
C MET A 1 30.40 13.45 -44.69
N ASP A 2 30.42 14.15 -43.56
CA ASP A 2 30.72 13.55 -42.25
C ASP A 2 29.44 13.05 -41.60
N THR A 3 29.27 11.74 -41.55
CA THR A 3 28.26 11.08 -40.72
C THR A 3 28.80 10.96 -39.29
N THR A 4 28.72 12.03 -38.51
CA THR A 4 28.90 11.96 -37.06
C THR A 4 27.68 11.30 -36.42
N THR A 5 27.64 9.97 -36.42
CA THR A 5 26.78 9.22 -35.50
C THR A 5 27.37 9.39 -34.10
N GLY A 6 26.93 10.43 -33.39
CA GLY A 6 27.22 10.59 -31.98
C GLY A 6 26.77 9.36 -31.18
N PRO A 7 27.40 9.07 -30.04
CA PRO A 7 27.05 7.90 -29.23
C PRO A 7 25.57 7.98 -28.84
N ILE A 8 24.80 6.95 -29.22
CA ILE A 8 23.40 6.77 -28.79
C ILE A 8 23.44 6.64 -27.26
N ALA A 9 23.10 7.72 -26.55
CA ALA A 9 23.00 7.72 -25.10
C ALA A 9 21.94 6.68 -24.69
N ARG A 10 22.39 5.52 -24.22
CA ARG A 10 21.48 4.52 -23.65
C ARG A 10 20.85 5.16 -22.41
N PRO A 11 19.52 5.19 -22.29
CA PRO A 11 18.88 5.65 -21.07
C PRO A 11 19.42 4.85 -19.90
N SER A 12 19.80 5.53 -18.82
CA SER A 12 20.25 4.86 -17.61
C SER A 12 19.12 3.97 -17.09
N ALA A 13 19.46 2.81 -16.51
CA ALA A 13 18.48 1.89 -15.93
C ALA A 13 17.52 2.60 -14.94
N VAL A 14 18.05 3.58 -14.20
CA VAL A 14 17.29 4.45 -13.28
C VAL A 14 16.29 5.35 -14.02
N GLY A 15 16.66 5.92 -15.17
CA GLY A 15 15.77 6.74 -15.99
C GLY A 15 14.60 5.92 -16.56
N GLY A 16 14.89 4.70 -17.03
CA GLY A 16 13.88 3.76 -17.48
C GLY A 16 12.86 3.42 -16.38
N LEU A 17 13.35 3.12 -15.18
CA LEU A 17 12.52 2.74 -14.03
C LEU A 17 11.61 3.88 -13.55
N LYS A 18 12.11 5.12 -13.49
CA LYS A 18 11.32 6.31 -13.16
C LYS A 18 10.20 6.54 -14.19
N SER A 19 10.51 6.41 -15.48
CA SER A 19 9.52 6.57 -16.54
C SER A 19 8.41 5.51 -16.50
N ALA A 20 8.77 4.26 -16.17
CA ALA A 20 7.84 3.15 -16.02
C ALA A 20 6.91 3.34 -14.81
N ALA A 21 7.45 3.75 -13.66
CA ALA A 21 6.67 4.02 -12.45
C ALA A 21 5.70 5.19 -12.65
N ALA A 22 6.15 6.28 -13.25
CA ALA A 22 5.29 7.42 -13.59
C ALA A 22 4.18 7.02 -14.58
N GLY A 23 4.50 6.18 -15.57
CA GLY A 23 3.52 5.61 -16.49
C GLY A 23 2.46 4.76 -15.79
N LEU A 24 2.86 3.87 -14.89
CA LEU A 24 1.97 3.03 -14.08
C LEU A 24 1.01 3.89 -13.22
N LEU A 25 1.56 4.82 -12.45
CA LEU A 25 0.77 5.70 -11.58
C LEU A 25 -0.21 6.55 -12.38
N ARG A 26 0.19 7.07 -13.54
CA ARG A 26 -0.70 7.85 -14.39
C ARG A 26 -1.83 7.01 -14.98
N ARG A 27 -1.58 5.75 -15.36
CA ARG A 27 -2.62 4.84 -15.88
C ARG A 27 -3.63 4.45 -14.81
N GLN A 28 -3.13 4.13 -13.61
CA GLN A 28 -3.91 3.61 -12.50
C GLN A 28 -4.25 4.66 -11.43
N TRP A 29 -4.06 5.94 -11.72
CA TRP A 29 -4.34 7.04 -10.79
C TRP A 29 -5.73 6.95 -10.15
N PRO A 30 -6.83 6.57 -10.84
CA PRO A 30 -8.14 6.51 -10.21
C PRO A 30 -8.25 5.35 -9.22
N ALA A 31 -7.53 4.24 -9.46
CA ALA A 31 -7.46 3.12 -8.52
C ALA A 31 -6.61 3.48 -7.31
N VAL A 32 -5.47 4.15 -7.53
CA VAL A 32 -4.60 4.67 -6.46
C VAL A 32 -5.36 5.64 -5.55
N VAL A 33 -6.05 6.62 -6.13
CA VAL A 33 -6.82 7.60 -5.35
C VAL A 33 -7.99 6.94 -4.64
N SER A 34 -8.76 6.09 -5.32
CA SER A 34 -9.89 5.38 -4.69
C SER A 34 -9.43 4.49 -3.53
N GLY A 35 -8.35 3.72 -3.72
CA GLY A 35 -7.77 2.86 -2.70
C GLY A 35 -7.24 3.66 -1.51
N ALA A 36 -6.52 4.75 -1.76
CA ALA A 36 -6.02 5.63 -0.71
C ALA A 36 -7.16 6.30 0.08
N LEU A 37 -8.17 6.84 -0.60
CA LEU A 37 -9.31 7.46 0.07
C LEU A 37 -10.09 6.45 0.91
N LEU A 38 -10.36 5.27 0.36
CA LEU A 38 -11.08 4.21 1.08
C LEU A 38 -10.29 3.74 2.31
N TRP A 39 -8.98 3.51 2.15
CA TRP A 39 -8.10 3.10 3.24
C TRP A 39 -8.03 4.16 4.34
N LEU A 40 -7.77 5.42 3.99
CA LEU A 40 -7.64 6.52 4.94
C LEU A 40 -8.97 6.82 5.65
N ALA A 41 -10.10 6.74 4.95
CA ALA A 41 -11.41 6.90 5.58
C ALA A 41 -11.71 5.78 6.59
N ALA A 42 -11.45 4.53 6.23
CA ALA A 42 -11.62 3.39 7.13
C ALA A 42 -10.68 3.48 8.34
N PHE A 43 -9.42 3.81 8.09
CA PHE A 43 -8.42 4.05 9.13
C PHE A 43 -8.83 5.19 10.08
N GLY A 44 -9.21 6.34 9.53
CA GLY A 44 -9.66 7.49 10.31
C GLY A 44 -10.89 7.17 11.16
N ALA A 45 -11.85 6.41 10.61
CA ALA A 45 -13.02 5.94 11.35
C ALA A 45 -12.60 5.04 12.52
N GLY A 46 -11.74 4.04 12.27
CA GLY A 46 -11.21 3.17 13.32
C GLY A 46 -10.52 3.93 14.44
N TRP A 47 -9.66 4.89 14.08
CA TRP A 47 -8.96 5.75 15.02
C TRP A 47 -9.93 6.61 15.84
N TRP A 48 -10.91 7.22 15.19
CA TRP A 48 -11.90 8.08 15.84
C TRP A 48 -12.73 7.34 16.89
N PHE A 49 -13.05 6.06 16.64
CA PHE A 49 -13.81 5.21 17.56
C PHE A 49 -12.93 4.43 18.55
N ALA A 50 -11.60 4.61 18.51
CA ALA A 50 -10.73 3.96 19.46
C ALA A 50 -10.94 4.55 20.86
N PRO A 51 -11.16 3.73 21.90
CA PRO A 51 -11.27 4.24 23.26
C PRO A 51 -9.94 4.83 23.71
N ALA A 52 -9.99 5.97 24.38
CA ALA A 52 -8.83 6.65 24.97
C ALA A 52 -8.37 6.02 26.30
N ASP A 53 -8.72 4.76 26.55
CA ASP A 53 -8.45 4.11 27.83
C ASP A 53 -7.11 3.35 27.79
N PRO A 54 -6.08 3.82 28.52
CA PRO A 54 -4.77 3.18 28.55
C PRO A 54 -4.75 1.89 29.40
N THR A 55 -5.81 1.59 30.16
CA THR A 55 -5.82 0.47 31.12
C THR A 55 -6.20 -0.87 30.48
N GLY A 56 -6.75 -0.86 29.26
CA GLY A 56 -7.25 -2.07 28.59
C GLY A 56 -6.21 -2.89 27.82
N VAL A 57 -4.97 -2.42 27.68
CA VAL A 57 -3.95 -3.06 26.83
C VAL A 57 -2.61 -3.15 27.55
N SER A 58 -2.34 -4.31 28.16
CA SER A 58 -0.99 -4.67 28.58
C SER A 58 -0.25 -5.30 27.40
N ARG A 59 0.76 -4.60 26.87
CA ARG A 59 1.76 -5.21 25.97
C ARG A 59 3.08 -5.28 26.69
N ALA A 60 3.58 -6.50 26.88
CA ALA A 60 4.98 -6.71 27.20
C ALA A 60 5.83 -6.22 26.01
N PRO A 61 6.87 -5.38 26.22
CA PRO A 61 7.82 -5.05 25.18
C PRO A 61 8.44 -6.35 24.64
N LYS A 62 8.48 -6.50 23.31
CA LYS A 62 9.25 -7.56 22.67
C LYS A 62 10.65 -7.03 22.38
N GLU A 63 11.67 -7.84 22.62
CA GLU A 63 13.03 -7.48 22.23
C GLU A 63 13.13 -7.38 20.70
N ALA A 64 13.91 -6.42 20.23
CA ALA A 64 14.14 -6.23 18.80
C ALA A 64 15.04 -7.35 18.26
N ASP A 65 14.41 -8.37 17.68
CA ASP A 65 15.07 -9.51 17.07
C ASP A 65 14.48 -9.87 15.69
N TRP A 66 15.05 -10.90 15.06
CA TRP A 66 14.55 -11.41 13.78
C TRP A 66 13.12 -11.97 13.86
N SER A 67 12.69 -12.41 15.04
CA SER A 67 11.33 -12.91 15.26
C SER A 67 10.32 -11.77 15.18
N LEU A 68 10.61 -10.64 15.82
CA LEU A 68 9.79 -9.43 15.75
C LEU A 68 9.67 -8.91 14.32
N PHE A 69 10.79 -8.84 13.58
CA PHE A 69 10.76 -8.46 12.16
C PHE A 69 9.87 -9.38 11.32
N ALA A 70 10.04 -10.69 11.47
CA ALA A 70 9.26 -11.67 10.70
C ALA A 70 7.77 -11.61 11.06
N GLU A 71 7.42 -11.38 12.32
CA GLU A 71 6.04 -11.21 12.79
C GLU A 71 5.38 -9.96 12.18
N ILE A 72 6.06 -8.80 12.27
CA ILE A 72 5.59 -7.53 11.68
C ILE A 72 5.39 -7.71 10.17
N LEU A 73 6.39 -8.25 9.49
CA LEU A 73 6.35 -8.45 8.05
C LEU A 73 5.22 -9.41 7.66
N ALA A 74 5.09 -10.55 8.32
CA ALA A 74 4.04 -11.53 8.03
C ALA A 74 2.64 -10.94 8.24
N ARG A 75 2.44 -10.13 9.29
CA ARG A 75 1.19 -9.44 9.56
C ARG A 75 0.85 -8.46 8.43
N ASN A 76 1.80 -7.60 8.07
CA ASN A 76 1.60 -6.58 7.04
C ASN A 76 1.42 -7.17 5.65
N VAL A 77 2.22 -8.17 5.29
CA VAL A 77 2.09 -8.92 4.03
C VAL A 77 0.79 -9.69 4.00
N GLY A 78 0.35 -10.29 5.11
CA GLY A 78 -0.93 -10.99 5.21
C GLY A 78 -2.12 -10.06 4.94
N VAL A 79 -2.13 -8.86 5.54
CA VAL A 79 -3.15 -7.84 5.27
C VAL A 79 -3.08 -7.38 3.81
N SER A 80 -1.88 -7.08 3.29
CA SER A 80 -1.67 -6.68 1.90
C SER A 80 -2.15 -7.74 0.90
N ALA A 81 -1.86 -9.02 1.15
CA ALA A 81 -2.30 -10.14 0.34
C ALA A 81 -3.82 -10.30 0.37
N ALA A 82 -4.46 -10.13 1.53
CA ALA A 82 -5.92 -10.14 1.65
C ALA A 82 -6.56 -9.01 0.81
N LEU A 83 -6.01 -7.80 0.86
CA LEU A 83 -6.47 -6.67 0.04
C LEU A 83 -6.30 -6.94 -1.47
N PHE A 84 -5.15 -7.50 -1.85
CA PHE A 84 -4.83 -7.86 -3.23
C PHE A 84 -5.69 -9.02 -3.76
N LEU A 85 -6.13 -9.95 -2.90
CA LEU A 85 -7.02 -11.06 -3.28
C LEU A 85 -8.30 -10.56 -3.96
N GLY A 86 -8.73 -9.33 -3.68
CA GLY A 86 -9.87 -8.76 -4.38
C GLY A 86 -9.71 -8.68 -5.90
N VAL A 87 -8.49 -8.70 -6.45
CA VAL A 87 -8.25 -8.87 -7.91
C VAL A 87 -8.96 -10.12 -8.46
N ALA A 88 -8.97 -11.23 -7.71
CA ALA A 88 -9.67 -12.45 -8.11
C ALA A 88 -11.19 -12.29 -8.16
N THR A 89 -11.73 -11.30 -7.44
CA THR A 89 -13.16 -10.93 -7.41
C THR A 89 -13.45 -9.65 -8.20
N LEU A 90 -12.60 -9.31 -9.16
CA LEU A 90 -12.70 -8.09 -9.95
C LEU A 90 -12.75 -6.80 -9.09
N GLY A 91 -12.07 -6.80 -7.94
CA GLY A 91 -11.95 -5.70 -6.99
C GLY A 91 -13.11 -5.56 -6.00
N VAL A 92 -14.16 -6.36 -6.09
CA VAL A 92 -15.33 -6.25 -5.20
C VAL A 92 -14.97 -6.56 -3.75
N MET A 93 -14.25 -7.65 -3.48
CA MET A 93 -13.85 -8.01 -2.11
C MET A 93 -12.82 -7.06 -1.50
N THR A 94 -12.07 -6.31 -2.31
CA THR A 94 -11.14 -5.31 -1.77
C THR A 94 -11.86 -4.26 -0.96
N ILE A 95 -13.10 -3.88 -1.32
CA ILE A 95 -13.86 -2.85 -0.59
C ILE A 95 -14.14 -3.25 0.86
N PRO A 96 -14.88 -4.34 1.17
CA PRO A 96 -15.16 -4.74 2.54
C PRO A 96 -13.88 -5.11 3.30
N LEU A 97 -12.88 -5.69 2.65
CA LEU A 97 -11.60 -5.99 3.29
C LEU A 97 -10.83 -4.72 3.67
N THR A 98 -10.83 -3.70 2.81
CA THR A 98 -10.24 -2.38 3.10
C THR A 98 -10.96 -1.71 4.27
N LEU A 99 -12.30 -1.75 4.28
CA LEU A 99 -13.10 -1.21 5.39
C LEU A 99 -12.77 -1.93 6.70
N LEU A 100 -12.77 -3.26 6.70
CA LEU A 100 -12.48 -4.06 7.89
C LEU A 100 -11.05 -3.83 8.40
N THR A 101 -10.06 -4.03 7.54
CA THR A 101 -8.64 -3.97 7.93
C THR A 101 -8.18 -2.54 8.21
N GLY A 102 -8.66 -1.55 7.46
CA GLY A 102 -8.43 -0.14 7.73
C GLY A 102 -9.03 0.28 9.08
N THR A 103 -10.28 -0.07 9.34
CA THR A 103 -10.93 0.23 10.64
C THR A 103 -10.19 -0.44 11.81
N LEU A 104 -9.82 -1.72 11.68
CA LEU A 104 -9.04 -2.40 12.72
C LEU A 104 -7.66 -1.76 12.92
N ALA A 105 -6.96 -1.41 11.84
CA ALA A 105 -5.67 -0.73 11.92
C ALA A 105 -5.80 0.61 12.63
N GLY A 106 -6.79 1.43 12.26
CA GLY A 106 -7.10 2.70 12.90
C GLY A 106 -7.43 2.54 14.39
N TYR A 107 -8.24 1.54 14.72
CA TYR A 107 -8.65 1.25 16.10
C TYR A 107 -7.45 0.89 16.98
N TYR A 108 -6.62 -0.07 16.55
CA TYR A 108 -5.42 -0.45 17.31
C TYR A 108 -4.39 0.66 17.36
N TRP A 109 -4.30 1.48 16.31
CA TRP A 109 -3.45 2.66 16.32
C TRP A 109 -3.93 3.67 17.36
N GLY A 110 -5.23 3.95 17.42
CA GLY A 110 -5.82 4.89 18.37
C GLY A 110 -5.55 4.47 19.81
N GLN A 111 -5.77 3.19 20.12
CA GLN A 111 -5.41 2.64 21.42
C GLN A 111 -3.90 2.72 21.70
N GLY A 112 -3.06 2.35 20.74
CA GLY A 112 -1.61 2.41 20.89
C GLY A 112 -1.11 3.83 21.18
N SER A 113 -1.69 4.83 20.53
CA SER A 113 -1.35 6.24 20.76
C SER A 113 -1.79 6.74 22.13
N ALA A 114 -2.94 6.27 22.64
CA ALA A 114 -3.42 6.61 23.97
C ALA A 114 -2.51 6.01 25.06
N VAL A 115 -1.99 4.80 24.85
CA VAL A 115 -1.05 4.13 25.78
C VAL A 115 0.34 4.76 25.75
N LEU A 116 0.87 5.04 24.56
CA LEU A 116 2.24 5.54 24.38
C LEU A 116 2.40 7.03 24.72
N GLY A 117 1.31 7.80 24.66
CA GLY A 117 1.33 9.26 24.74
C GLY A 117 2.09 9.90 23.57
N THR A 118 2.11 11.24 23.53
CA THR A 118 2.66 12.00 22.39
C THR A 118 4.14 11.67 22.13
N HIS A 119 4.95 11.53 23.19
CA HIS A 119 6.36 11.22 23.06
C HIS A 119 6.59 9.81 22.50
N GLY A 120 5.87 8.80 23.01
CA GLY A 120 5.98 7.44 22.51
C GLY A 120 5.51 7.31 21.06
N VAL A 121 4.48 8.06 20.66
CA VAL A 121 4.04 8.14 19.26
C VAL A 121 5.16 8.68 18.36
N VAL A 122 5.81 9.78 18.73
CA VAL A 122 6.88 10.37 17.91
C VAL A 122 8.07 9.41 17.79
N ARG A 123 8.45 8.74 18.88
CA ARG A 123 9.63 7.90 18.91
C ARG A 123 9.44 6.55 18.24
N HIS A 124 8.32 5.87 18.51
CA HIS A 124 8.14 4.48 18.11
C HIS A 124 7.25 4.35 16.87
N LEU A 125 6.24 5.21 16.74
CA LEU A 125 5.18 5.02 15.77
C LEU A 125 5.40 5.82 14.47
N LEU A 126 5.74 7.10 14.57
CA LEU A 126 5.94 7.99 13.43
C LEU A 126 7.02 7.54 12.42
N PRO A 127 8.12 6.86 12.81
CA PRO A 127 9.19 6.51 11.87
C PRO A 127 8.79 5.51 10.77
N HIS A 128 7.86 4.60 11.05
CA HIS A 128 7.49 3.52 10.11
C HIS A 128 6.05 3.65 9.60
N MET A 129 5.14 4.16 10.42
CA MET A 129 3.71 4.10 10.14
C MET A 129 3.22 4.86 8.91
N PRO A 130 3.68 6.08 8.59
CA PRO A 130 3.27 6.75 7.35
C PRO A 130 3.59 5.91 6.11
N LEU A 131 4.72 5.21 6.12
CA LEU A 131 5.11 4.30 5.05
C LEU A 131 4.21 3.07 5.02
N GLU A 132 3.93 2.43 6.17
CA GLU A 132 3.01 1.29 6.24
C GLU A 132 1.62 1.63 5.71
N LEU A 133 1.05 2.76 6.16
CA LEU A 133 -0.25 3.22 5.70
C LEU A 133 -0.26 3.45 4.19
N ALA A 134 0.78 4.09 3.65
CA ALA A 134 0.89 4.34 2.22
C ALA A 134 0.98 3.02 1.43
N CYS A 135 1.72 2.04 1.93
CA CYS A 135 1.82 0.73 1.30
C CYS A 135 0.51 -0.07 1.38
N LEU A 136 -0.18 -0.07 2.52
CA LEU A 136 -1.48 -0.73 2.65
C LEU A 136 -2.56 -0.07 1.77
N ALA A 137 -2.56 1.26 1.67
CA ALA A 137 -3.37 2.01 0.72
C ALA A 137 -3.06 1.61 -0.74
N LEU A 138 -1.78 1.40 -1.07
CA LEU A 138 -1.35 0.94 -2.38
C LEU A 138 -1.76 -0.51 -2.66
N ALA A 139 -1.77 -1.39 -1.65
CA ALA A 139 -2.30 -2.75 -1.77
C ALA A 139 -3.81 -2.75 -2.01
N ALA A 140 -4.56 -1.89 -1.30
CA ALA A 140 -5.99 -1.68 -1.57
C ALA A 140 -6.20 -1.14 -3.01
N ALA A 141 -5.39 -0.18 -3.45
CA ALA A 141 -5.44 0.32 -4.82
C ALA A 141 -5.19 -0.79 -5.85
N ALA A 142 -4.19 -1.65 -5.62
CA ALA A 142 -3.89 -2.80 -6.46
C ALA A 142 -5.09 -3.75 -6.57
N GLY A 143 -5.74 -4.05 -5.45
CA GLY A 143 -6.97 -4.84 -5.39
C GLY A 143 -8.14 -4.25 -6.21
N LEU A 144 -8.26 -2.92 -6.24
CA LEU A 144 -9.32 -2.19 -6.94
C LEU A 144 -9.08 -2.00 -8.45
N VAL A 145 -7.88 -2.25 -8.97
CA VAL A 145 -7.54 -2.01 -10.39
C VAL A 145 -8.55 -2.64 -11.36
N PRO A 146 -8.97 -3.92 -11.22
CA PRO A 146 -9.91 -4.52 -12.15
C PRO A 146 -11.28 -3.84 -12.13
N LEU A 147 -11.79 -3.49 -10.94
CA LEU A 147 -13.07 -2.80 -10.76
C LEU A 147 -13.06 -1.44 -11.44
N VAL A 148 -12.01 -0.65 -11.21
CA VAL A 148 -11.85 0.69 -11.78
C VAL A 148 -11.68 0.62 -13.30
N THR A 149 -10.92 -0.36 -13.79
CA THR A 149 -10.73 -0.59 -15.22
C THR A 149 -12.07 -0.93 -15.88
N TRP A 150 -12.85 -1.82 -15.28
CA TRP A 150 -14.17 -2.19 -15.75
C TRP A 150 -15.16 -1.01 -15.73
N ALA A 151 -15.22 -0.26 -14.61
CA ALA A 151 -16.07 0.92 -14.49
C ALA A 151 -15.73 1.99 -15.54
N ARG A 152 -14.45 2.23 -15.82
CA ARG A 152 -14.01 3.17 -16.86
C ARG A 152 -14.41 2.72 -18.26
N ALA A 153 -14.31 1.43 -18.55
CA ALA A 153 -14.74 0.87 -19.83
C ALA A 153 -16.26 1.02 -20.03
N GLY A 154 -17.06 0.80 -18.96
CA GLY A 154 -18.50 1.00 -18.97
C GLY A 154 -18.92 2.47 -19.18
N LEU A 155 -18.12 3.43 -18.71
CA LEU A 155 -18.35 4.87 -18.90
C LEU A 155 -17.91 5.41 -20.28
N GLY A 156 -17.67 4.54 -21.27
CA GLY A 156 -17.34 4.93 -22.64
C GLY A 156 -15.94 5.53 -22.81
N ARG A 157 -15.09 5.52 -21.78
CA ARG A 157 -13.67 5.88 -21.93
C ARG A 157 -12.98 4.73 -22.66
N ARG A 158 -12.66 4.94 -23.95
CA ARG A 158 -11.91 3.96 -24.75
C ARG A 158 -10.66 3.52 -23.97
N PRO A 159 -10.46 2.21 -23.77
CA PRO A 159 -9.20 1.72 -23.21
C PRO A 159 -8.06 2.21 -24.10
N ALA A 160 -6.95 2.62 -23.48
CA ALA A 160 -5.74 2.96 -24.22
C ALA A 160 -5.36 1.75 -25.11
N PRO A 161 -4.87 1.98 -26.34
CA PRO A 161 -4.65 0.89 -27.29
C PRO A 161 -3.39 0.11 -26.93
N GLU A 162 -3.42 -0.79 -25.94
CA GLU A 162 -2.29 -1.71 -25.69
C GLU A 162 -2.68 -3.15 -25.27
N ARG A 163 -2.09 -4.09 -26.03
CA ARG A 163 -1.54 -5.43 -25.71
C ARG A 163 -2.39 -6.49 -24.97
N GLY A 164 -3.15 -7.26 -25.76
CA GLY A 164 -3.54 -8.63 -25.39
C GLY A 164 -4.63 -8.79 -24.33
N THR A 165 -5.19 -10.00 -24.23
CA THR A 165 -6.32 -10.32 -23.34
C THR A 165 -5.99 -10.27 -21.85
N ARG A 166 -4.71 -10.42 -21.44
CA ARG A 166 -4.26 -10.33 -20.04
C ARG A 166 -4.17 -8.89 -19.50
N ASP A 167 -3.93 -7.90 -20.36
CA ASP A 167 -3.98 -6.48 -19.95
C ASP A 167 -5.39 -5.91 -19.90
N ARG A 168 -6.39 -6.66 -20.40
CA ARG A 168 -7.77 -6.18 -20.58
C ARG A 168 -8.45 -5.74 -19.26
N PHE A 169 -7.97 -6.21 -18.11
CA PHE A 169 -8.46 -5.82 -16.77
C PHE A 169 -7.36 -5.26 -15.85
N GLY A 170 -6.20 -4.86 -16.40
CA GLY A 170 -5.14 -4.22 -15.61
C GLY A 170 -4.44 -5.15 -14.60
N PHE A 171 -4.49 -6.47 -14.78
CA PHE A 171 -3.85 -7.43 -13.85
C PHE A 171 -2.35 -7.19 -13.68
N GLN A 172 -1.62 -6.94 -14.77
CA GLN A 172 -0.19 -6.63 -14.71
C GLN A 172 0.08 -5.37 -13.88
N ASP A 173 -0.69 -4.30 -14.12
CA ASP A 173 -0.57 -3.05 -13.37
C ASP A 173 -0.91 -3.29 -11.87
N ALA A 174 -1.90 -4.13 -11.56
CA ALA A 174 -2.24 -4.52 -10.19
C ALA A 174 -1.08 -5.25 -9.49
N CYS A 175 -0.46 -6.24 -10.16
CA CYS A 175 0.70 -6.96 -9.64
C CYS A 175 1.89 -6.02 -9.39
N LEU A 176 2.13 -5.05 -10.28
CA LEU A 176 3.20 -4.07 -10.11
C LEU A 176 2.95 -3.16 -8.89
N LEU A 177 1.72 -2.66 -8.73
CA LEU A 177 1.35 -1.86 -7.56
C LEU A 177 1.50 -2.66 -6.26
N TRP A 178 1.07 -3.93 -6.26
CA TRP A 178 1.25 -4.81 -5.11
C TRP A 178 2.72 -5.10 -4.81
N GLY A 179 3.55 -5.34 -5.84
CA GLY A 179 5.00 -5.49 -5.67
C GLY A 179 5.67 -4.26 -5.05
N VAL A 180 5.27 -3.05 -5.46
CA VAL A 180 5.74 -1.79 -4.85
C VAL A 180 5.27 -1.69 -3.40
N SER A 181 4.03 -2.06 -3.10
CA SER A 181 3.52 -2.15 -1.73
C SER A 181 4.38 -3.09 -0.88
N LEU A 182 4.66 -4.31 -1.36
CA LEU A 182 5.44 -5.30 -0.61
C LEU A 182 6.84 -4.80 -0.29
N ALA A 183 7.54 -4.20 -1.27
CA ALA A 183 8.87 -3.63 -1.05
C ALA A 183 8.85 -2.53 0.04
N GLY A 184 7.83 -1.67 0.03
CA GLY A 184 7.67 -0.65 1.07
C GLY A 184 7.29 -1.22 2.44
N LEU A 185 6.46 -2.27 2.51
CA LEU A 185 6.16 -2.96 3.77
C LEU A 185 7.38 -3.65 4.37
N THR A 186 8.26 -4.22 3.53
CA THR A 186 9.54 -4.77 4.01
C THR A 186 10.42 -3.68 4.62
N LEU A 187 10.51 -2.51 3.97
CA LEU A 187 11.25 -1.38 4.50
C LEU A 187 10.63 -0.88 5.81
N ALA A 188 9.30 -0.78 5.88
CA ALA A 188 8.62 -0.32 7.08
C ALA A 188 8.82 -1.28 8.26
N ALA A 189 8.73 -2.59 8.04
CA ALA A 189 9.01 -3.59 9.05
C ALA A 189 10.46 -3.51 9.56
N ALA A 190 11.41 -3.23 8.68
CA ALA A 190 12.81 -3.03 9.07
C ALA A 190 12.98 -1.78 9.95
N VAL A 191 12.31 -0.67 9.60
CA VAL A 191 12.32 0.56 10.41
C VAL A 191 11.66 0.33 11.76
N GLU A 192 10.48 -0.33 11.81
CA GLU A 192 9.79 -0.64 13.07
C GLU A 192 10.65 -1.50 14.00
N THR A 193 11.30 -2.53 13.45
CA THR A 193 12.21 -3.39 14.21
C THR A 193 13.39 -2.59 14.76
N TRP A 194 13.98 -1.71 13.95
CA TRP A 194 15.11 -0.88 14.36
C TRP A 194 14.75 0.11 15.47
N VAL A 195 13.62 0.81 15.38
CA VAL A 195 13.19 1.78 16.43
C VAL A 195 12.67 1.11 17.69
N SER A 196 12.52 -0.21 17.68
CA SER A 196 12.18 -1.05 18.84
C SER A 196 13.41 -1.54 19.61
N THR A 197 14.62 -1.21 19.15
CA THR A 197 15.88 -1.38 19.90
C THR A 197 16.05 -0.32 20.99
#